data_AF-A0A925KK31-F1
#
_entry.id   AF-A0A925KK31-F1
#
_cell.length_a   1.000
_cell.length_b   1.000
_cell.length_c   1.000
_cell.angle_alpha   90.00
_cell.angle_beta   90.00
_cell.angle_gamma   90.00
#
_symmetry.space_group_name_H-M   'P 1'
#
loop_
_entity.id
_entity.type
_entity.pdbx_description
1 polymer ?
#
loop_
_entity_poly.entity_id
_entity_poly.type
_entity_poly.pdbx_seq_one_letter_code
_entity_poly.pdbx_strand_id
1 'polypeptide(L)'
;AGCARTRGRARRDTRGVATLLGPHIPGAPLAADELVIELSPKNGSWTLVTDAWFFREGDGQRWEQARFGEFRVASDGRALLVGMADAELKPILPLELP
;
A
#
# COMPACT_ATOMS: atom_id res chain seq x y z
N ALA A 1 -17.23 20.33 -1.39
CA ALA A 1 -17.88 19.10 -1.88
C ALA A 1 -17.17 17.92 -1.22
N GLY A 2 -17.90 17.10 -0.46
CA GLY A 2 -17.32 15.97 0.27
C GLY A 2 -16.70 15.00 -0.71
N CYS A 3 -15.37 14.99 -0.79
CA CYS A 3 -14.64 14.05 -1.61
C CYS A 3 -14.83 12.69 -0.94
N ALA A 4 -15.78 11.90 -1.46
CA ALA A 4 -16.06 10.57 -0.95
C ALA A 4 -14.75 9.79 -0.95
N ARG A 5 -14.36 9.29 0.23
CA ARG A 5 -13.18 8.43 0.37
C ARG A 5 -13.35 7.27 -0.60
N THR A 6 -12.53 7.23 -1.64
CA THR A 6 -12.72 6.27 -2.73
C THR A 6 -12.07 4.98 -2.30
N ARG A 7 -12.86 3.91 -2.18
CA ARG A 7 -12.33 2.61 -1.81
C ARG A 7 -12.02 1.82 -3.07
N GLY A 8 -10.80 1.30 -3.17
CA GLY A 8 -10.37 0.40 -4.23
C GLY A 8 -10.40 -1.05 -3.75
N ARG A 9 -10.79 -1.97 -4.61
CA ARG A 9 -10.60 -3.41 -4.40
C ARG A 9 -9.23 -3.78 -4.94
N ALA A 10 -8.42 -4.40 -4.11
CA ALA A 10 -7.17 -5.01 -4.52
C ALA A 10 -7.20 -6.50 -4.26
N ARG A 11 -6.53 -7.26 -5.11
CA ARG A 11 -6.36 -8.71 -4.96
C ARG A 11 -4.92 -9.00 -4.57
N ARG A 12 -4.72 -9.67 -3.44
CA ARG A 12 -3.44 -10.15 -2.96
C ARG A 12 -3.19 -11.56 -3.50
N ASP A 13 -2.15 -11.70 -4.30
CA ASP A 13 -1.69 -13.00 -4.77
C ASP A 13 -1.02 -13.81 -3.64
N THR A 14 -0.81 -15.11 -3.87
CA THR A 14 -0.10 -16.02 -2.95
C THR A 14 1.31 -15.54 -2.58
N ARG A 15 1.96 -14.77 -3.47
CA ARG A 15 3.26 -14.11 -3.24
C ARG A 15 3.20 -12.90 -2.30
N GLY A 16 2.00 -12.49 -1.87
CA GLY A 16 1.81 -11.29 -1.05
C GLY A 16 1.66 -9.98 -1.82
N VAL A 17 1.68 -10.01 -3.15
CA VAL A 17 1.55 -8.82 -4.00
C VAL A 17 0.08 -8.43 -4.16
N ALA A 18 -0.28 -7.21 -3.73
CA ALA A 18 -1.61 -6.65 -3.93
C ALA A 18 -1.70 -5.91 -5.28
N THR A 19 -2.66 -6.29 -6.11
CA THR A 19 -2.95 -5.65 -7.40
C THR A 19 -4.31 -4.96 -7.34
N LEU A 20 -4.36 -3.67 -7.64
CA LEU A 20 -5.61 -2.92 -7.67
C LEU A 20 -6.47 -3.39 -8.86
N LEU A 21 -7.66 -3.91 -8.57
CA LEU A 21 -8.60 -4.39 -9.58
C LEU A 21 -9.57 -3.29 -10.04
N GLY A 22 -9.84 -2.30 -9.20
CA GLY A 22 -10.76 -1.21 -9.51
C GLY A 22 -11.47 -0.67 -8.27
N PRO A 23 -12.57 0.09 -8.42
CA PRO A 23 -13.34 0.59 -7.30
C PRO A 23 -14.05 -0.56 -6.54
N HIS A 24 -14.10 -0.44 -5.22
CA HIS A 24 -14.86 -1.33 -4.34
C HIS A 24 -16.27 -0.77 -4.11
N ILE A 25 -17.28 -1.64 -4.21
CA ILE A 25 -18.68 -1.30 -3.93
C ILE A 25 -19.00 -1.75 -2.50
N PRO A 26 -19.45 -0.84 -1.61
CA PRO A 26 -19.85 -1.21 -0.25
C PRO A 26 -20.92 -2.31 -0.26
N GLY A 27 -20.67 -3.38 0.50
CA GLY A 27 -21.57 -4.54 0.57
C GLY A 27 -21.34 -5.60 -0.51
N ALA A 28 -20.42 -5.37 -1.46
CA ALA A 28 -19.97 -6.44 -2.35
C ALA A 28 -19.12 -7.46 -1.56
N PRO A 29 -19.35 -8.77 -1.76
CA PRO A 29 -18.50 -9.79 -1.16
C PRO A 29 -17.08 -9.65 -1.69
N LEU A 30 -16.10 -9.79 -0.79
CA LEU A 30 -14.68 -9.87 -1.12
C LEU A 30 -14.25 -11.33 -1.06
N ALA A 31 -13.47 -11.78 -2.04
CA ALA A 31 -12.80 -13.07 -1.93
C ALA A 31 -11.79 -13.07 -0.77
N ALA A 32 -11.35 -14.25 -0.33
CA ALA A 32 -10.35 -14.38 0.74
C ALA A 32 -9.00 -13.74 0.39
N ASP A 33 -8.70 -13.67 -0.91
CA ASP A 33 -7.55 -13.03 -1.52
C ASP A 33 -7.84 -11.59 -2.00
N GLU A 34 -9.03 -11.05 -1.73
CA GLU A 34 -9.37 -9.65 -2.02
C GLU A 34 -9.43 -8.82 -0.75
N LEU A 35 -8.99 -7.57 -0.87
CA LEU A 35 -8.96 -6.59 0.20
C LEU A 35 -9.46 -5.24 -0.31
N VAL A 36 -10.01 -4.46 0.62
CA VAL A 36 -10.43 -3.09 0.34
C VAL A 36 -9.33 -2.15 0.82
N ILE A 37 -8.96 -1.19 -0.03
CA ILE A 37 -7.98 -0.17 0.30
C ILE A 37 -8.63 1.20 0.13
N GLU A 38 -8.56 2.03 1.17
CA GLU A 38 -9.04 3.40 1.14
C GLU A 38 -8.04 4.30 0.39
N LEU A 39 -8.46 4.85 -0.75
CA LEU A 39 -7.70 5.84 -1.53
C LEU A 39 -8.05 7.23 -1.02
N SER A 40 -7.00 8.01 -0.77
CA SER A 40 -7.15 9.41 -0.39
C SER A 40 -6.89 10.32 -1.61
N PRO A 41 -7.75 11.32 -1.86
CA PRO A 41 -7.48 12.32 -2.89
C PRO A 41 -6.33 13.23 -2.41
N LYS A 42 -5.25 13.33 -3.21
CA LYS A 42 -4.13 14.26 -2.99
C LYS A 42 -3.87 15.06 -4.27
N ASN A 43 -4.00 16.39 -4.21
CA ASN A 43 -3.68 17.32 -5.31
C ASN A 43 -4.27 16.95 -6.68
N GLY A 44 -5.54 16.54 -6.74
CA GLY A 44 -6.20 16.17 -8.01
C GLY A 44 -5.80 14.78 -8.55
N SER A 45 -4.96 14.04 -7.82
CA SER A 45 -4.64 12.63 -8.08
C SER A 45 -5.13 11.74 -6.94
N TRP A 46 -5.42 10.47 -7.25
CA TRP A 46 -5.78 9.47 -6.24
C TRP A 46 -4.52 8.76 -5.76
N THR A 47 -4.34 8.63 -4.45
CA THR A 47 -3.16 8.00 -3.88
C THR A 47 -3.55 7.00 -2.81
N LEU A 48 -2.91 5.83 -2.83
CA LEU A 48 -3.17 4.68 -1.97
C LEU A 48 -2.76 4.92 -0.51
N VAL A 49 -1.72 5.74 -0.29
CA VAL A 49 -1.17 6.09 1.01
C VAL A 49 -0.65 7.51 0.93
N THR A 50 -1.03 8.36 1.89
CA THR A 50 -0.47 9.71 2.02
C THR A 50 1.04 9.67 1.84
N ASP A 51 1.43 10.17 0.68
CA ASP A 51 2.78 10.31 0.15
C ASP A 51 3.73 10.80 1.24
N ALA A 52 4.55 9.85 1.73
CA ALA A 52 5.91 10.00 2.25
C ALA A 52 6.24 8.79 3.15
N TRP A 53 6.95 7.79 2.59
CA TRP A 53 7.79 6.95 3.43
C TRP A 53 8.96 7.82 3.89
N PHE A 54 8.99 8.19 5.17
CA PHE A 54 10.09 8.94 5.74
C PHE A 54 11.26 7.99 6.01
N PHE A 55 12.20 7.91 5.06
CA PHE A 55 13.49 7.27 5.29
C PHE A 55 14.49 8.28 5.85
N ARG A 56 15.44 7.82 6.67
CA ARG A 56 16.57 8.66 7.09
C ARG A 56 17.38 9.05 5.85
N GLU A 57 17.79 10.32 5.80
CA GLU A 57 18.67 10.84 4.76
C GLU A 57 19.97 10.02 4.75
N GLY A 58 20.17 9.22 3.70
CA GLY A 58 21.28 8.25 3.59
C GLY A 58 20.86 6.82 3.21
N ASP A 59 19.64 6.39 3.53
CA ASP A 59 19.14 5.05 3.16
C ASP A 59 18.50 4.99 1.77
N GLY A 60 18.36 6.15 1.10
CA GLY A 60 17.71 6.29 -0.21
C GLY A 60 18.22 5.30 -1.25
N GLN A 61 19.52 5.03 -1.30
CA GLN A 61 20.14 4.15 -2.30
C GLN A 61 19.69 2.68 -2.21
N ARG A 62 19.32 2.19 -1.02
CA ARG A 62 18.72 0.85 -0.87
C ARG A 62 17.26 0.86 -1.27
N TRP A 63 16.56 1.93 -0.93
CA TRP A 63 15.17 2.14 -1.32
C TRP A 63 15.01 2.42 -2.83
N GLU A 64 16.07 2.84 -3.55
CA GLU A 64 16.08 2.91 -5.02
C GLU A 64 15.88 1.52 -5.67
N GLN A 65 16.29 0.45 -4.98
CA GLN A 65 16.04 -0.93 -5.42
C GLN A 65 14.65 -1.44 -4.99
N ALA A 66 13.93 -0.70 -4.14
CA ALA A 66 12.60 -1.09 -3.71
C ALA A 66 11.63 -1.03 -4.89
N ARG A 67 11.15 -2.20 -5.30
CA ARG A 67 10.16 -2.36 -6.37
C ARG A 67 8.74 -2.46 -5.83
N PHE A 68 8.60 -2.88 -4.57
CA PHE A 68 7.31 -3.10 -3.92
C PHE A 68 7.28 -2.41 -2.55
N GLY A 69 6.11 -1.92 -2.15
CA GLY A 69 5.86 -1.45 -0.79
C GLY A 69 5.14 -2.52 0.02
N GLU A 70 5.56 -2.75 1.26
CA GLU A 70 4.85 -3.62 2.19
C GLU A 70 3.75 -2.83 2.89
N PHE A 71 2.50 -3.15 2.57
CA PHE A 71 1.33 -2.49 3.13
C PHE A 71 0.59 -3.43 4.07
N ARG A 72 0.33 -2.95 5.29
CA ARG A 72 -0.55 -3.59 6.25
C ARG A 72 -1.94 -2.97 6.12
N VAL A 73 -2.91 -3.78 5.73
CA VAL A 73 -4.30 -3.34 5.56
C VAL A 73 -5.11 -3.74 6.78
N ALA A 74 -5.71 -2.77 7.46
CA ALA A 74 -6.61 -2.98 8.58
C ALA A 74 -7.98 -3.45 8.08
N SER A 75 -8.77 -4.07 8.97
CA SER A 75 -10.12 -4.55 8.67
C SER A 75 -11.08 -3.45 8.21
N ASP A 76 -10.78 -2.17 8.48
CA ASP A 76 -11.60 -1.04 8.01
C ASP A 76 -11.22 -0.53 6.60
N GLY A 77 -10.16 -1.09 6.01
CA GLY A 77 -9.65 -0.77 4.68
C GLY A 77 -8.51 0.25 4.65
N ARG A 78 -8.04 0.73 5.81
CA ARG A 78 -6.84 1.58 5.88
C ARG A 78 -5.59 0.76 5.58
N ALA A 79 -4.86 1.14 4.54
CA ALA A 79 -3.51 0.62 4.28
C ALA A 79 -2.46 1.51 4.93
N LEU A 80 -1.54 0.90 5.67
CA LEU A 80 -0.36 1.54 6.22
C LEU A 80 0.87 0.91 5.57
N LEU A 81 1.72 1.72 4.93
CA LEU A 81 3.04 1.27 4.50
C LEU A 81 3.89 1.00 5.75
N VAL A 82 4.34 -0.24 5.92
CA VAL A 82 5.14 -0.69 7.08
C VAL A 82 6.58 -1.03 6.71
N GLY A 83 6.88 -1.16 5.41
CA GLY A 83 8.21 -1.44 4.90
C GLY A 83 8.25 -1.36 3.38
N MET A 84 9.40 -1.64 2.76
CA MET A 84 9.49 -1.84 1.31
C MET A 84 10.24 -3.12 1.00
N ALA A 85 10.03 -3.66 -0.20
CA ALA A 85 10.62 -4.89 -0.67
C ALA A 85 11.29 -4.71 -2.04
N ASP A 86 12.33 -5.49 -2.29
CA ASP A 86 13.07 -5.50 -3.55
C ASP A 86 12.28 -6.20 -4.67
N ALA A 87 12.87 -6.29 -5.87
CA ALA A 87 12.25 -6.96 -7.02
C ALA A 87 11.96 -8.46 -6.79
N GLU A 88 12.63 -9.09 -5.82
CA GLU A 88 12.43 -10.49 -5.44
C GLU A 88 11.38 -10.66 -4.32
N LEU A 89 10.69 -9.59 -3.92
CA LEU A 89 9.75 -9.55 -2.79
C LEU A 89 10.44 -9.80 -1.43
N LYS A 90 11.75 -9.55 -1.32
CA LYS A 90 12.44 -9.61 -0.02
C LYS A 90 12.28 -8.29 0.71
N PRO A 91 11.87 -8.31 1.99
CA PRO A 91 11.72 -7.09 2.77
C PRO A 91 13.08 -6.43 2.97
N ILE A 92 13.17 -5.15 2.61
CA ILE A 92 14.30 -4.28 2.89
C ILE A 92 14.09 -3.75 4.30
N LEU A 93 14.72 -4.41 5.27
CA LEU A 93 14.66 -3.99 6.67
C LEU A 93 15.44 -2.68 6.84
N PRO A 94 14.88 -1.66 7.53
CA PRO A 94 15.66 -0.52 7.97
C PRO A 94 16.77 -1.04 8.89
N LEU A 95 17.98 -0.48 8.80
CA LEU A 95 19.04 -0.82 9.74
C LEU A 95 18.53 -0.50 11.15
N GLU A 96 18.37 -1.53 11.97
CA GLU A 96 18.08 -1.37 13.38
C GLU A 96 19.25 -0.61 13.99
N LEU A 97 18.99 0.61 14.46
CA LEU A 97 19.99 1.35 15.22
C LEU A 97 20.07 0.70 16.60
N PRO A 98 21.26 0.30 17.08
CA PRO A 98 21.43 -0.12 18.47
C PRO A 98 21.16 1.02 19.45
#